data_AF-A0A3D3PEZ2-F1
#
_entry.id   AF-A0A3D3PEZ2-F1
#
_cell.length_a   1.000
_cell.length_b   1.000
_cell.length_c   1.000
_cell.angle_alpha   90.00
_cell.angle_beta   90.00
_cell.angle_gamma   90.00
#
_symmetry.space_group_name_H-M   'P 1'
#
loop_
_entity.id
_entity.type
_entity.pdbx_description
1 polymer ?
#
loop_
_entity_poly.entity_id
_entity_poly.type
_entity_poly.pdbx_seq_one_letter_code
_entity_poly.pdbx_strand_id
1 'polypeptide(L)'
;MRNDVFLLAKDVDNACRDIIFHRDGTLRVRVFCLDEESFHPEPRELQFYGDNNGELLAFETYGYNMEEPGLIIESIRWYANYLDNPEMEINTEDPRKEFQ
;
A
#
# COMPACT_ATOMS: atom_id res chain seq x y z
N MET A 1 -3.63 -17.98 -16.30
CA MET A 1 -3.42 -17.13 -15.11
C MET A 1 -2.58 -15.96 -15.59
N ARG A 2 -3.06 -14.73 -15.39
CA ARG A 2 -2.27 -13.53 -15.66
C ARG A 2 -1.20 -13.51 -14.56
N ASN A 3 0.07 -13.53 -14.92
CA ASN A 3 1.16 -13.40 -13.95
C ASN A 3 1.43 -11.91 -13.82
N ASP A 4 0.64 -11.22 -13.00
CA ASP A 4 0.84 -9.80 -12.72
C ASP A 4 2.20 -9.63 -12.04
N VAL A 5 2.99 -8.67 -12.54
CA VAL A 5 4.34 -8.41 -12.05
C VAL A 5 4.35 -7.05 -11.37
N PHE A 6 4.66 -7.07 -10.08
CA PHE A 6 4.86 -5.86 -9.30
C PHE A 6 6.34 -5.57 -9.12
N LEU A 7 6.68 -4.28 -9.13
CA LEU A 7 8.03 -3.76 -8.90
C LEU A 7 8.00 -2.81 -7.70
N LEU A 8 9.07 -2.79 -6.91
CA LEU A 8 9.23 -1.89 -5.78
C LEU A 8 10.29 -0.84 -6.09
N ALA A 9 9.94 0.43 -5.93
CA ALA A 9 10.93 1.51 -5.80
C ALA A 9 10.95 1.97 -4.34
N LYS A 10 12.15 2.04 -3.79
CA LYS A 10 12.39 2.56 -2.44
C LYS A 10 12.90 3.99 -2.52
N ASP A 11 12.49 4.82 -1.58
CA ASP A 11 13.16 6.08 -1.31
C ASP A 11 14.43 5.81 -0.49
N VAL A 12 15.59 6.26 -1.01
CA VAL A 12 16.90 6.02 -0.37
C VAL A 12 17.04 6.83 0.91
N ASP A 13 16.34 7.95 1.00
CA ASP A 13 16.40 8.86 2.13
C ASP A 13 15.28 8.59 3.16
N ASN A 14 14.31 7.72 2.81
CA ASN A 14 13.15 7.43 3.66
C ASN A 14 12.60 6.01 3.46
N ALA A 15 12.92 5.11 4.39
CA ALA A 15 12.46 3.72 4.36
C ALA A 15 10.92 3.57 4.44
N CYS A 16 10.22 4.61 4.89
CA CYS A 16 8.77 4.66 5.03
C CYS A 16 8.06 5.25 3.81
N ARG A 17 8.74 5.34 2.66
CA ARG A 17 8.17 5.84 1.39
C ARG A 17 8.52 4.91 0.24
N ASP A 18 7.82 3.80 0.21
CA ASP A 18 7.92 2.83 -0.87
C ASP A 18 6.84 3.08 -1.93
N ILE A 19 7.14 2.72 -3.18
CA ILE A 19 6.16 2.77 -4.28
C ILE A 19 6.14 1.42 -5.00
N ILE A 20 4.96 0.80 -5.02
CA ILE A 20 4.67 -0.41 -5.76
C ILE A 20 4.13 -0.03 -7.13
N PHE A 21 4.68 -0.60 -8.19
CA PHE A 21 4.26 -0.41 -9.57
C PHE A 21 3.75 -1.71 -10.16
N HIS A 22 2.63 -1.65 -10.88
CA HIS A 22 2.26 -2.74 -11.79
C HIS A 22 3.02 -2.58 -13.12
N ARG A 23 3.86 -3.56 -13.48
CA ARG A 23 4.79 -3.46 -14.64
C ARG A 23 4.07 -3.14 -15.95
N ASP A 24 2.93 -3.79 -16.17
CA ASP A 24 2.24 -3.77 -17.47
C ASP A 24 1.05 -2.78 -17.47
N GLY A 25 0.86 -2.01 -16.39
CA GLY A 25 -0.26 -1.09 -16.22
C GLY A 25 0.13 0.27 -15.64
N THR A 26 -0.88 1.03 -15.24
CA THR A 26 -0.73 2.38 -14.69
C THR A 26 -0.85 2.44 -13.18
N LEU A 27 -1.22 1.33 -12.53
CA LEU A 27 -1.38 1.23 -11.09
C LEU A 27 -0.06 1.54 -10.37
N ARG A 28 -0.16 2.47 -9.43
CA ARG A 28 0.90 2.84 -8.49
C ARG A 28 0.27 2.90 -7.11
N VAL A 29 0.93 2.28 -6.14
CA VAL A 29 0.53 2.30 -4.74
C VAL A 29 1.70 2.79 -3.91
N ARG A 30 1.50 3.88 -3.18
CA ARG A 30 2.45 4.41 -2.21
C ARG A 30 2.24 3.71 -0.88
N VAL A 31 3.33 3.39 -0.21
CA VAL A 31 3.34 2.81 1.13
C VAL A 31 3.93 3.82 2.10
N PHE A 32 3.23 4.02 3.22
CA PHE A 32 3.63 4.93 4.29
C PHE A 32 3.64 4.20 5.63
N CYS A 33 4.64 4.44 6.48
CA CYS A 33 4.57 4.08 7.90
C CYS A 33 3.76 5.14 8.64
N LEU A 34 2.62 4.78 9.21
CA LEU A 34 1.72 5.70 9.91
C LEU A 34 2.27 6.20 11.25
N ASP A 35 3.20 5.46 11.84
CA ASP A 35 3.81 5.78 13.13
C ASP A 35 5.00 6.73 12.99
N GLU A 36 5.63 6.77 11.81
CA GLU A 36 6.83 7.59 11.56
C GLU A 36 6.53 8.86 10.76
N GLU A 37 5.50 8.84 9.90
CA GLU A 37 5.16 9.96 9.04
C GLU A 37 3.77 10.55 9.30
N SER A 38 3.66 11.87 9.11
CA SER A 38 2.37 12.56 9.09
C SER A 38 1.60 12.23 7.81
N PHE A 39 0.98 11.04 7.77
CA PHE A 39 0.15 10.61 6.65
C PHE A 39 -1.15 11.41 6.58
N HIS A 40 -1.39 12.03 5.42
CA HIS A 40 -2.62 12.74 5.09
C HIS A 40 -3.21 12.14 3.81
N PRO A 41 -4.35 11.43 3.89
CA PRO A 41 -4.91 10.76 2.73
C PRO A 41 -5.41 11.78 1.69
N GLU A 42 -5.11 11.53 0.42
CA GLU A 42 -5.62 12.30 -0.71
C GLU A 42 -7.07 11.88 -1.00
N PRO A 43 -8.06 12.78 -0.90
CA PRO A 43 -9.48 12.43 -1.03
C PRO A 43 -9.90 11.81 -2.36
N ARG A 44 -9.08 11.92 -3.42
CA ARG A 44 -9.36 11.35 -4.75
C ARG A 44 -8.75 9.97 -4.96
N GLU A 45 -7.88 9.53 -4.06
CA GLU A 45 -7.23 8.23 -4.11
C GLU A 45 -7.91 7.25 -3.16
N LEU A 46 -7.64 5.96 -3.35
CA LEU A 46 -8.11 4.93 -2.44
C LEU A 46 -7.03 4.64 -1.41
N GLN A 47 -7.45 4.48 -0.15
CA GLN A 47 -6.59 4.12 0.96
C GLN A 47 -6.95 2.75 1.53
N PHE A 48 -5.92 2.00 1.86
CA PHE A 48 -5.99 0.75 2.61
C PHE A 48 -4.92 0.77 3.70
N TYR A 49 -5.11 -0.07 4.70
CA TYR A 49 -4.25 -0.09 5.89
C TYR A 49 -3.91 -1.53 6.25
N GLY A 50 -2.74 -1.73 6.87
CA GLY A 50 -2.31 -3.03 7.35
C GLY A 50 -1.39 -2.90 8.55
N ASP A 51 -1.34 -3.95 9.37
CA ASP A 51 -0.40 -4.07 10.47
C ASP A 51 0.74 -5.02 10.07
N ASN A 52 1.95 -4.46 9.98
CA ASN A 52 3.16 -5.23 9.74
C ASN A 52 3.85 -5.56 11.07
N ASN A 53 3.34 -6.55 11.80
CA ASN A 53 3.90 -7.01 13.08
C ASN A 53 4.06 -5.87 14.11
N GLY A 54 3.05 -5.00 14.20
CA GLY A 54 3.02 -3.83 15.08
C GLY A 54 3.45 -2.50 14.43
N GLU A 55 3.89 -2.52 13.17
CA GLU A 55 4.12 -1.31 12.37
C GLU A 55 2.88 -1.02 11.51
N LEU A 56 2.21 0.11 11.76
CA LEU A 56 1.02 0.46 11.00
C LEU A 56 1.40 1.04 9.63
N LEU A 57 0.92 0.42 8.57
CA LEU A 57 1.15 0.84 7.19
C LEU A 57 -0.12 1.40 6.56
N ALA A 58 0.04 2.45 5.75
CA ALA A 58 -0.98 2.91 4.82
C ALA A 58 -0.55 2.68 3.38
N PHE A 59 -1.49 2.21 2.57
CA PHE A 59 -1.37 1.98 1.14
C PHE A 59 -2.32 2.95 0.43
N GLU A 60 -1.77 3.86 -0.36
CA GLU A 60 -2.57 4.84 -1.09
C GLU A 60 -2.31 4.73 -2.59
N THR A 61 -3.37 4.70 -3.39
CA THR A 61 -3.22 4.72 -4.84
C THR A 61 -2.67 6.06 -5.34
N TYR A 62 -2.05 6.11 -6.51
CA TYR A 62 -1.63 7.38 -7.12
C TYR A 62 -2.03 7.50 -8.58
N GLY A 63 -2.91 8.46 -8.86
CA GLY A 63 -3.49 8.71 -10.17
C GLY A 63 -4.43 7.58 -10.61
N TYR A 64 -5.08 6.89 -9.67
CA TYR A 64 -5.87 5.71 -9.99
C TYR A 64 -7.15 6.06 -10.74
N ASN A 65 -7.37 5.36 -11.85
CA ASN A 65 -8.46 5.59 -12.80
C ASN A 65 -9.61 4.59 -12.65
N MET A 66 -9.67 3.85 -11.54
CA MET A 66 -10.69 2.81 -11.27
C MET A 66 -10.59 1.57 -12.16
N GLU A 67 -9.48 1.36 -12.86
CA GLU A 67 -9.25 0.15 -13.66
C GLU A 67 -8.78 -1.03 -12.81
N GLU A 68 -9.51 -2.14 -12.90
CA GLU A 68 -9.20 -3.43 -12.24
C GLU A 68 -8.90 -3.29 -10.72
N PRO A 69 -9.91 -2.95 -9.87
CA PRO A 69 -9.73 -2.78 -8.42
C PRO A 69 -9.06 -3.96 -7.69
N GLY A 70 -9.19 -5.17 -8.22
CA GLY A 70 -8.50 -6.35 -7.68
C GLY A 70 -6.98 -6.23 -7.67
N LEU A 71 -6.38 -5.49 -8.62
CA LEU A 71 -4.93 -5.29 -8.69
C LEU A 71 -4.37 -4.52 -7.48
N ILE A 72 -5.19 -3.69 -6.84
CA ILE A 72 -4.77 -2.98 -5.62
C ILE A 72 -4.50 -3.99 -4.52
N ILE A 73 -5.46 -4.90 -4.27
CA ILE A 73 -5.33 -5.93 -3.24
C ILE A 73 -4.18 -6.89 -3.55
N GLU A 74 -4.02 -7.29 -4.82
CA GLU A 74 -2.89 -8.14 -5.22
C GLU A 74 -1.53 -7.43 -5.03
N SER A 75 -1.45 -6.11 -5.28
CA SER A 75 -0.22 -5.35 -5.03
C SER A 75 0.12 -5.25 -3.54
N ILE A 76 -0.89 -5.10 -2.66
CA ILE A 76 -0.71 -5.07 -1.21
C ILE A 76 -0.27 -6.44 -0.71
N ARG A 77 -0.90 -7.54 -1.18
CA ARG A 77 -0.46 -8.90 -0.85
C ARG A 77 0.96 -9.19 -1.32
N TRP A 78 1.30 -8.74 -2.53
CA TRP A 78 2.66 -8.88 -3.03
C TRP A 78 3.67 -8.17 -2.12
N TYR A 79 3.34 -6.96 -1.65
CA TYR A 79 4.18 -6.22 -0.72
C TYR A 79 4.24 -6.87 0.67
N ALA A 80 3.13 -7.41 1.16
CA ALA A 80 3.07 -8.20 2.40
C ALA A 80 4.03 -9.39 2.37
N ASN A 81 4.07 -10.12 1.24
CA ASN A 81 5.04 -11.19 1.02
C ASN A 81 6.49 -10.66 0.98
N TYR A 82 6.73 -9.50 0.36
CA TYR A 82 8.04 -8.86 0.34
C TYR A 82 8.53 -8.49 1.75
N LEU A 83 7.62 -8.15 2.67
CA LEU A 83 7.91 -7.87 4.08
C LEU A 83 7.99 -9.12 4.96
N ASP A 84 7.93 -10.33 4.38
CA ASP A 84 7.84 -11.60 5.12
C ASP A 84 6.63 -11.69 6.07
N ASN A 85 5.55 -10.96 5.77
CA ASN A 85 4.28 -10.99 6.50
C ASN A 85 3.09 -11.29 5.56
N PRO A 86 3.00 -12.51 4.98
CA PRO A 86 1.97 -12.85 3.99
C PRO A 86 0.54 -12.84 4.53
N GLU A 87 0.37 -12.99 5.84
CA GLU A 87 -0.93 -13.02 6.52
C GLU A 87 -1.39 -11.63 6.97
N MET A 88 -0.70 -10.56 6.57
CA MET A 88 -1.09 -9.19 6.88
C MET A 88 -2.53 -8.91 6.46
N GLU A 89 -3.36 -8.54 7.42
CA GLU A 89 -4.74 -8.13 7.18
C GLU A 89 -4.78 -6.79 6.45
N ILE A 90 -5.71 -6.67 5.48
CA ILE A 90 -5.92 -5.46 4.69
C ILE A 90 -7.26 -4.85 5.10
N ASN A 91 -7.19 -3.64 5.66
CA ASN A 91 -8.33 -2.89 6.18
C ASN A 91 -8.63 -1.68 5.30
N THR A 92 -9.90 -1.30 5.20
CA THR A 92 -10.33 -0.08 4.49
C THR A 92 -10.44 1.14 5.42
N GLU A 93 -10.53 0.91 6.73
CA GLU A 93 -10.62 1.95 7.74
C GLU A 93 -9.25 2.23 8.36
N ASP A 94 -8.96 3.50 8.67
CA ASP A 94 -7.72 3.90 9.33
C ASP A 94 -7.76 3.43 10.80
N PRO A 95 -6.89 2.47 11.21
CA PRO A 95 -6.94 1.89 12.54
C PRO A 95 -6.64 2.90 13.66
N ARG A 96 -6.02 4.04 13.34
CA ARG A 96 -5.76 5.10 14.33
C ARG A 96 -7.04 5.85 14.75
N LYS A 97 -8.09 5.79 13.93
CA LYS A 97 -9.38 6.46 14.22
C LYS A 97 -10.24 5.68 15.20
N GLU A 98 -9.97 4.40 15.42
CA GLU A 98 -10.71 3.60 16.42
C GLU A 98 -10.33 3.97 17.86
N PHE A 99 -9.19 4.65 18.05
CA PHE A 99 -8.64 5.03 19.35
C PHE A 99 -8.67 6.55 19.64
N GLN A 100 -9.39 7.33 18.82
CA GLN A 100 -9.63 8.77 19.03
C GLN A 100 -10.98 9.02 19.69
#